data_AF-A0A7S2NCS9-F1
#
_entry.id   AF-A0A7S2NCS9-F1
#
_cell.length_a   1.000
_cell.length_b   1.000
_cell.length_c   1.000
_cell.angle_alpha   90.00
_cell.angle_beta   90.00
_cell.angle_gamma   90.00
#
_symmetry.space_group_name_H-M   'P 1'
#
loop_
_entity.id
_entity.type
_entity.pdbx_description
1 polymer ?
#
loop_
_entity_poly.entity_id
_entity_poly.type
_entity_poly.pdbx_seq_one_letter_code
_entity_poly.pdbx_strand_id
1 'polypeptide(L)'
;MDMPGTDGFFSAGILQTLPHAHVDDMAQRVLQGMSRVSAFRDPGPASCRAGCNCSALLYEANATKAEHVALARRLATEGAVLLKNNAPEGAGVPAHAASVAFPALEPATGSEPLLPLRAGQTIAVLGKACDAPALKAGPLLSWTDGDYYVVGGSGRVLSNRVRTVLDGLRGRGFRLQVSSSDRERDIDAALRGADVAITCGGARSSEYYDRTTLRLDQDDLVAASLARAKSAGVPAVVVVLAPGAVLLPWRNEATAILLAFLSGQETGEAVADVLTGRAEPGGRLPVTLPSAEADALQPCPG
;
A
#
# COMPACT_ATOMS: atom_id res chain seq x y z
N MET A 1 4.46 -21.98 16.16
CA MET A 1 5.70 -21.56 16.83
C MET A 1 5.28 -20.87 18.12
N ASP A 2 5.72 -21.36 19.27
CA ASP A 2 5.40 -20.75 20.57
C ASP A 2 6.02 -19.35 20.67
N MET A 3 5.30 -18.41 21.29
CA MET A 3 5.82 -17.06 21.50
C MET A 3 7.08 -17.12 22.39
N PRO A 4 8.12 -16.30 22.13
CA PRO A 4 9.28 -16.24 23.01
C PRO A 4 8.84 -16.05 24.47
N GLY A 5 9.23 -16.96 25.36
CA GLY A 5 8.87 -16.94 26.79
C GLY A 5 7.69 -17.82 27.21
N THR A 6 6.95 -18.45 26.27
CA THR A 6 5.94 -19.48 26.61
C THR A 6 6.52 -20.89 26.67
N ASP A 7 7.76 -21.07 26.22
CA ASP A 7 8.60 -22.26 26.32
C ASP A 7 9.14 -22.52 27.75
N GLY A 8 8.69 -21.73 28.72
CA GLY A 8 9.12 -21.83 30.12
C GLY A 8 10.45 -21.14 30.41
N PHE A 9 11.05 -20.44 29.44
CA PHE A 9 12.34 -19.75 29.60
C PHE A 9 12.38 -18.80 30.80
N PHE A 10 11.26 -18.14 31.12
CA PHE A 10 11.10 -17.26 32.30
C PHE A 10 10.40 -17.94 33.49
N SER A 11 10.42 -19.27 33.58
CA SER A 11 9.83 -19.97 34.72
C SER A 11 10.55 -19.61 36.03
N ALA A 12 9.80 -19.60 37.14
CA ALA A 12 10.36 -19.34 38.45
C ALA A 12 11.54 -20.27 38.79
N GLY A 13 11.45 -21.54 38.36
CA GLY A 13 12.53 -22.51 38.53
C GLY A 13 13.80 -22.12 37.79
N ILE A 14 13.71 -21.69 36.52
CA ILE A 14 14.88 -21.23 35.76
C ILE A 14 15.45 -19.94 36.36
N LEU A 15 14.61 -18.97 36.69
CA LEU A 15 15.06 -17.69 37.28
C LEU A 15 15.80 -17.89 38.61
N GLN A 16 15.38 -18.85 39.44
CA GLN A 16 16.06 -19.18 40.70
C GLN A 16 17.44 -19.82 40.51
N THR A 17 17.74 -20.36 39.32
CA THR A 17 19.08 -20.91 39.03
C THR A 17 20.07 -19.84 38.56
N LEU A 18 19.59 -18.63 38.24
CA LEU A 18 20.44 -17.54 37.78
C LEU A 18 21.06 -16.75 38.95
N PRO A 19 22.28 -16.18 38.77
CA PRO A 19 22.84 -15.26 39.76
C PRO A 19 21.93 -14.05 39.98
N HIS A 20 21.74 -13.64 41.23
CA HIS A 20 20.86 -12.50 41.56
C HIS A 20 21.25 -11.22 40.80
N ALA A 21 22.55 -10.94 40.65
CA ALA A 21 23.03 -9.78 39.89
C ALA A 21 22.56 -9.79 38.41
N HIS A 22 22.35 -10.97 37.82
CA HIS A 22 21.84 -11.08 36.46
C HIS A 22 20.34 -10.76 36.41
N VAL A 23 19.56 -11.26 37.37
CA VAL A 23 18.14 -10.93 37.50
C VAL A 23 17.95 -9.44 37.79
N ASP A 24 18.81 -8.86 38.64
CA ASP A 24 18.82 -7.43 38.95
C ASP A 24 19.12 -6.59 37.71
N ASP A 25 20.10 -6.96 36.88
CA ASP A 25 20.39 -6.26 35.62
C ASP A 25 19.19 -6.29 34.66
N MET A 26 18.53 -7.44 34.51
CA MET A 26 17.32 -7.56 33.69
C MET A 26 16.20 -6.63 34.19
N ALA A 27 15.93 -6.63 35.50
CA ALA A 27 14.92 -5.78 36.10
C ALA A 27 15.27 -4.29 35.97
N GLN A 28 16.54 -3.92 36.19
CA GLN A 28 17.00 -2.55 36.08
C GLN A 28 16.82 -1.98 34.68
N ARG A 29 17.04 -2.76 33.61
CA ARG A 29 16.81 -2.30 32.22
C ARG A 29 15.36 -1.86 31.99
N VAL A 30 14.40 -2.66 32.49
CA VAL A 30 12.97 -2.34 32.39
C VAL A 30 12.63 -1.09 33.20
N LEU A 31 13.04 -1.06 34.48
CA LEU A 31 12.76 0.06 35.37
C LEU A 31 13.40 1.37 34.89
N GLN A 32 14.61 1.31 34.34
CA GLN A 32 15.26 2.47 33.74
C GLN A 32 14.50 2.97 32.51
N GLY A 33 14.01 2.07 31.65
CA GLY A 33 13.14 2.42 30.52
C GLY A 33 11.88 3.15 30.98
N MET A 34 11.17 2.59 31.96
CA MET A 34 9.98 3.21 32.56
C MET A 34 10.28 4.59 33.19
N SER A 35 11.42 4.71 33.88
CA SER A 35 11.86 5.97 34.48
C SER A 35 12.15 7.05 33.43
N ARG A 36 12.82 6.69 32.32
CA ARG A 36 13.15 7.62 31.23
C ARG A 36 11.92 8.23 30.56
N VAL A 37 10.83 7.47 30.45
CA VAL A 37 9.56 7.96 29.88
C VAL A 37 8.62 8.54 30.94
N SER A 38 9.12 8.78 32.16
CA SER A 38 8.35 9.32 33.30
C SER A 38 7.11 8.49 33.69
N ALA A 39 7.06 7.20 33.34
CA ALA A 39 5.90 6.34 33.61
C ALA A 39 5.57 6.20 35.11
N PHE A 40 6.55 6.43 36.00
CA PHE A 40 6.32 6.43 37.45
C PHE A 40 5.78 7.76 38.00
N ARG A 41 5.94 8.87 37.27
CA ARG A 41 5.51 10.21 37.68
C ARG A 41 4.17 10.59 37.07
N ASP A 42 3.96 10.19 35.82
CA ASP A 42 2.70 10.37 35.09
C ASP A 42 2.19 8.97 34.68
N PRO A 43 1.39 8.31 35.53
CA PRO A 43 0.90 6.97 35.26
C PRO A 43 -0.20 6.94 34.17
N GLY A 44 -0.45 8.06 33.48
CA GLY A 44 -1.51 8.20 32.51
C GLY A 44 -2.88 8.47 33.16
N PRO A 45 -3.96 8.46 32.36
CA PRO A 45 -5.30 8.78 32.83
C PRO A 45 -5.76 7.80 33.92
N ALA A 46 -6.40 8.33 34.98
CA ALA A 46 -6.86 7.53 36.11
C ALA A 46 -7.82 6.39 35.73
N SER A 47 -8.50 6.51 34.59
CA SER A 47 -9.40 5.52 34.02
C SER A 47 -8.70 4.30 33.40
N CYS A 48 -7.37 4.33 33.20
CA CYS A 48 -6.60 3.19 32.73
C CYS A 48 -5.40 2.92 33.65
N ARG A 49 -5.64 2.11 34.68
CA ARG A 49 -4.62 1.59 35.62
C ARG A 49 -4.65 0.07 35.62
N ALA A 50 -3.60 -0.55 36.16
CA ALA A 50 -3.56 -2.01 36.33
C ALA A 50 -4.82 -2.51 37.06
N GLY A 51 -5.52 -3.48 36.47
CA GLY A 51 -6.79 -4.03 36.98
C GLY A 51 -8.06 -3.29 36.52
N CYS A 52 -7.94 -2.16 35.82
CA CYS A 52 -9.08 -1.45 35.23
C CYS A 52 -9.32 -1.85 33.76
N ASN A 53 -10.58 -1.77 33.32
CA ASN A 53 -10.92 -1.93 31.91
C ASN A 53 -10.57 -0.66 31.12
N CYS A 54 -9.51 -0.73 30.31
CA CYS A 54 -9.05 0.39 29.49
C CYS A 54 -9.67 0.45 28.08
N SER A 55 -10.58 -0.46 27.73
CA SER A 55 -11.03 -0.66 26.34
C SER A 55 -11.59 0.59 25.69
N ALA A 56 -12.35 1.40 26.42
CA ALA A 56 -12.90 2.65 25.89
C ALA A 56 -11.80 3.65 25.46
N LEU A 57 -10.71 3.75 26.23
CA LEU A 57 -9.58 4.62 25.88
C LEU A 57 -8.74 4.05 24.74
N LEU A 58 -8.55 2.73 24.70
CA LEU A 58 -7.65 2.08 23.72
C LEU A 58 -8.32 1.85 22.36
N TYR A 59 -9.63 1.57 22.34
CA TYR A 59 -10.32 1.10 21.14
C TYR A 59 -11.50 1.97 20.70
N GLU A 60 -12.08 2.77 21.60
CA GLU A 60 -13.28 3.57 21.29
C GLU A 60 -12.97 5.07 21.16
N ALA A 61 -11.83 5.54 21.68
CA ALA A 61 -11.41 6.92 21.58
C ALA A 61 -10.90 7.24 20.17
N ASN A 62 -11.57 8.18 19.49
CA ASN A 62 -11.10 8.69 18.21
C ASN A 62 -9.98 9.72 18.41
N ALA A 63 -8.73 9.28 18.25
CA ALA A 63 -7.55 10.13 18.30
C ALA A 63 -7.20 10.78 16.94
N THR A 64 -7.97 10.51 15.88
CA THR A 64 -7.68 11.01 14.53
C THR A 64 -8.01 12.50 14.41
N LYS A 65 -7.00 13.29 14.06
CA LYS A 65 -7.12 14.73 13.75
C LYS A 65 -6.94 14.97 12.26
N ALA A 66 -7.44 16.10 11.76
CA ALA A 66 -7.24 16.51 10.36
C ALA A 66 -5.74 16.58 9.97
N GLU A 67 -4.88 16.98 10.91
CA GLU A 67 -3.43 17.01 10.74
C GLU A 67 -2.82 15.61 10.53
N HIS A 68 -3.33 14.58 11.22
CA HIS A 68 -2.89 13.19 11.03
C HIS A 68 -3.28 12.68 9.65
N VAL A 69 -4.50 13.01 9.20
CA VAL A 69 -5.00 12.66 7.86
C VAL A 69 -4.15 13.35 6.78
N ALA A 70 -3.86 14.64 6.94
CA ALA A 70 -3.02 15.38 6.02
C ALA A 70 -1.59 14.84 5.97
N LEU A 71 -1.01 14.47 7.13
CA LEU A 71 0.30 13.85 7.20
C LEU A 71 0.31 12.48 6.51
N ALA A 72 -0.69 11.63 6.76
CA ALA A 72 -0.80 10.31 6.13
C ALA A 72 -0.87 10.43 4.60
N ARG A 73 -1.67 11.36 4.06
CA ARG A 73 -1.74 11.64 2.62
C ARG A 73 -0.40 12.10 2.05
N ARG A 74 0.30 13.03 2.73
CA ARG A 74 1.63 13.50 2.28
C ARG A 74 2.66 12.37 2.25
N LEU A 75 2.74 11.57 3.31
CA LEU A 75 3.67 10.44 3.37
C LEU A 75 3.34 9.39 2.30
N ALA A 76 2.06 9.15 2.04
CA ALA A 76 1.63 8.26 0.95
C ALA A 76 2.02 8.79 -0.44
N THR A 77 1.92 10.11 -0.68
CA THR A 77 2.38 10.70 -1.96
C THR A 77 3.90 10.67 -2.09
N GLU A 78 4.63 11.01 -1.03
CA GLU A 78 6.10 11.06 -1.02
C GLU A 78 6.73 9.66 -1.08
N GLY A 79 6.04 8.64 -0.54
CA GLY A 79 6.46 7.24 -0.59
C GLY A 79 6.11 6.53 -1.89
N ALA A 80 5.22 7.07 -2.72
CA ALA A 80 4.82 6.46 -3.98
C ALA A 80 5.96 6.52 -5.00
N VAL A 81 6.18 5.40 -5.72
CA VAL A 81 7.28 5.26 -6.68
C VAL A 81 6.72 5.14 -8.09
N LEU A 82 7.03 6.11 -8.95
CA LEU A 82 6.72 6.06 -10.37
C LEU A 82 7.77 5.21 -11.09
N LEU A 83 7.40 3.99 -11.49
CA LEU A 83 8.32 3.03 -12.12
C LEU A 83 8.44 3.23 -13.64
N LYS A 84 7.39 3.75 -14.27
CA LYS A 84 7.32 3.99 -15.71
C LYS A 84 6.31 5.11 -16.00
N ASN A 85 6.61 5.96 -16.98
CA ASN A 85 5.68 6.97 -17.49
C ASN A 85 6.09 7.37 -18.93
N ASN A 86 5.64 6.58 -19.90
CA ASN A 86 5.96 6.78 -21.30
C ASN A 86 4.89 7.63 -22.00
N ALA A 87 5.22 8.15 -23.18
CA ALA A 87 4.21 8.67 -24.09
C ALA A 87 3.29 7.55 -24.63
N PRO A 88 2.01 7.84 -24.90
CA PRO A 88 1.12 6.90 -25.58
C PRO A 88 1.62 6.57 -27.00
N GLU A 89 1.60 5.28 -27.39
CA GLU A 89 1.93 4.88 -28.76
C GLU A 89 0.91 5.46 -29.76
N GLY A 90 1.39 6.14 -30.82
CA GLY A 90 0.53 6.67 -31.89
C GLY A 90 -0.08 8.07 -31.67
N ALA A 91 0.28 8.76 -30.58
CA ALA A 91 -0.16 10.15 -30.36
C ALA A 91 0.55 11.13 -31.30
N GLY A 92 -0.13 11.54 -32.38
CA GLY A 92 0.23 12.74 -33.12
C GLY A 92 0.17 13.95 -32.19
N VAL A 93 1.28 14.67 -32.07
CA VAL A 93 1.51 15.77 -31.13
C VAL A 93 0.61 16.97 -31.44
N PRO A 94 -0.27 17.42 -30.54
CA PRO A 94 -0.62 18.84 -30.45
C PRO A 94 0.35 19.46 -29.45
N ALA A 95 1.33 20.20 -29.96
CA ALA A 95 2.16 21.07 -29.13
C ALA A 95 1.22 22.12 -28.53
N HIS A 96 1.04 22.14 -27.21
CA HIS A 96 0.96 23.36 -26.39
C HIS A 96 0.68 23.05 -24.91
N ALA A 97 1.59 23.59 -24.07
CA ALA A 97 1.41 24.10 -22.70
C ALA A 97 2.09 23.32 -21.55
N ALA A 98 3.30 23.83 -21.23
CA ALA A 98 3.86 24.06 -19.89
C ALA A 98 4.03 22.86 -18.93
N SER A 99 5.20 22.25 -19.03
CA SER A 99 6.12 21.89 -17.92
C SER A 99 5.53 21.75 -16.51
N VAL A 100 5.07 20.55 -16.18
CA VAL A 100 5.41 19.94 -14.88
C VAL A 100 6.34 18.78 -15.22
N ALA A 101 7.63 19.07 -15.27
CA ALA A 101 8.65 18.05 -15.48
C ALA A 101 8.88 17.34 -14.15
N PHE A 102 8.43 16.08 -14.05
CA PHE A 102 8.86 15.15 -13.00
C PHE A 102 10.38 14.95 -13.16
N PRO A 103 11.26 15.42 -12.27
CA PRO A 103 12.71 15.54 -12.57
C PRO A 103 13.49 14.21 -12.53
N ALA A 104 12.86 13.05 -12.69
CA ALA A 104 13.50 11.77 -12.39
C ALA A 104 13.55 10.74 -13.54
N LEU A 105 12.89 10.99 -14.66
CA LEU A 105 12.92 10.10 -15.82
C LEU A 105 13.12 10.97 -17.06
N GLU A 106 14.28 10.86 -17.70
CA GLU A 106 14.46 11.49 -19.02
C GLU A 106 13.41 10.89 -19.98
N PRO A 107 12.57 11.71 -20.63
CA PRO A 107 11.60 11.19 -21.58
C PRO A 107 12.37 10.56 -22.74
N ALA A 108 12.13 9.27 -22.97
CA ALA A 108 12.57 8.62 -24.18
C ALA A 108 11.89 9.30 -25.38
N THR A 109 12.66 10.10 -26.13
CA THR A 109 12.33 10.63 -27.45
C THR A 109 11.04 11.47 -27.55
N GLY A 110 11.18 12.80 -27.44
CA GLY A 110 10.35 13.81 -28.15
C GLY A 110 8.82 13.78 -28.00
N SER A 111 8.25 12.98 -27.09
CA SER A 111 6.81 12.75 -26.94
C SER A 111 6.39 12.97 -25.48
N GLU A 112 5.22 13.58 -25.28
CA GLU A 112 4.75 13.96 -23.93
C GLU A 112 4.36 12.72 -23.11
N PRO A 113 4.74 12.65 -21.82
CA PRO A 113 4.37 11.55 -20.94
C PRO A 113 2.85 11.45 -20.72
N LEU A 114 2.34 10.26 -20.42
CA LEU A 114 0.91 10.04 -20.14
C LEU A 114 0.42 10.80 -18.90
N LEU A 115 1.19 10.74 -17.81
CA LEU A 115 0.86 11.47 -16.58
C LEU A 115 1.45 12.88 -16.60
N PRO A 116 0.73 13.91 -16.13
CA PRO A 116 -0.51 13.81 -15.34
C PRO A 116 -1.80 13.68 -16.18
N LEU A 117 -2.80 13.01 -15.60
CA LEU A 117 -4.16 12.93 -16.12
C LEU A 117 -4.88 14.28 -16.03
N ARG A 118 -5.78 14.53 -16.98
CA ARG A 118 -6.44 15.82 -17.19
C ARG A 118 -7.94 15.71 -16.93
N ALA A 119 -8.52 16.72 -16.29
CA ALA A 119 -9.97 16.80 -16.11
C ALA A 119 -10.70 16.70 -17.46
N GLY A 120 -11.89 16.11 -17.46
CA GLY A 120 -12.70 15.86 -18.65
C GLY A 120 -12.46 14.50 -19.33
N GLN A 121 -11.33 13.84 -19.05
CA GLN A 121 -11.05 12.50 -19.56
C GLN A 121 -12.05 11.46 -19.05
N THR A 122 -12.38 10.51 -19.92
CA THR A 122 -13.05 9.25 -19.58
C THR A 122 -12.01 8.25 -19.12
N ILE A 123 -12.14 7.75 -17.91
CA ILE A 123 -11.19 6.83 -17.30
C ILE A 123 -11.86 5.49 -17.07
N ALA A 124 -11.36 4.44 -17.71
CA ALA A 124 -11.71 3.07 -17.37
C ALA A 124 -11.01 2.70 -16.07
N VAL A 125 -11.73 2.31 -15.02
CA VAL A 125 -11.15 1.86 -13.74
C VAL A 125 -11.42 0.37 -13.61
N LEU A 126 -10.37 -0.44 -13.63
CA LEU A 126 -10.41 -1.90 -13.77
C LEU A 126 -9.80 -2.61 -12.56
N GLY A 127 -10.46 -3.68 -12.13
CA GLY A 127 -9.96 -4.61 -11.13
C GLY A 127 -10.45 -4.33 -9.72
N LYS A 128 -10.70 -5.41 -8.96
CA LYS A 128 -11.27 -5.30 -7.62
C LYS A 128 -10.36 -4.54 -6.66
N ALA A 129 -9.04 -4.57 -6.88
CA ALA A 129 -8.08 -3.86 -6.04
C ALA A 129 -8.26 -2.34 -6.08
N CYS A 130 -8.83 -1.77 -7.15
CA CYS A 130 -9.09 -0.32 -7.20
C CYS A 130 -10.18 0.12 -6.22
N ASP A 131 -11.09 -0.78 -5.85
CA ASP A 131 -12.20 -0.51 -4.95
C ASP A 131 -12.28 -1.50 -3.79
N ALA A 132 -11.15 -2.12 -3.43
CA ALA A 132 -11.10 -3.10 -2.37
C ALA A 132 -11.36 -2.40 -1.03
N PRO A 133 -12.37 -2.82 -0.24
CA PRO A 133 -12.58 -2.26 1.08
C PRO A 133 -11.43 -2.68 2.01
N ALA A 134 -11.11 -1.82 2.97
CA ALA A 134 -10.21 -2.21 4.04
C ALA A 134 -10.85 -3.28 4.92
N LEU A 135 -10.02 -4.17 5.46
CA LEU A 135 -10.46 -5.14 6.45
C LEU A 135 -10.99 -4.41 7.69
N LYS A 136 -12.24 -4.72 8.05
CA LYS A 136 -12.83 -4.24 9.29
C LYS A 136 -12.57 -5.25 10.40
N ALA A 137 -12.38 -4.77 11.62
CA ALA A 137 -12.33 -5.64 12.79
C ALA A 137 -13.62 -6.47 12.87
N GLY A 138 -13.53 -7.78 12.62
CA GLY A 138 -14.59 -8.74 12.93
C GLY A 138 -14.42 -9.32 14.34
N PRO A 139 -15.47 -9.90 14.94
CA PRO A 139 -15.42 -10.48 16.30
C PRO A 139 -14.51 -11.72 16.44
N LEU A 140 -13.91 -12.19 15.35
CA LEU A 140 -12.94 -13.28 15.30
C LEU A 140 -11.69 -12.77 14.56
N LEU A 141 -10.95 -11.86 15.18
CA LEU A 141 -9.76 -11.23 14.61
C LEU A 141 -8.75 -12.30 14.15
N SER A 142 -8.77 -12.66 12.87
CA SER A 142 -7.60 -13.19 12.19
C SER A 142 -6.60 -12.04 12.13
N TRP A 143 -5.72 -11.99 13.13
CA TRP A 143 -4.64 -11.00 13.20
C TRP A 143 -3.71 -11.11 12.01
N THR A 144 -3.66 -12.28 11.37
CA THR A 144 -2.82 -12.59 10.21
C THR A 144 -3.41 -12.17 8.87
N ASP A 145 -4.57 -11.53 8.83
CA ASP A 145 -5.14 -11.07 7.57
C ASP A 145 -4.65 -9.64 7.25
N GLY A 146 -3.93 -9.50 6.14
CA GLY A 146 -3.60 -8.20 5.54
C GLY A 146 -4.53 -7.84 4.39
N ASP A 147 -4.50 -6.58 3.98
CA ASP A 147 -5.20 -6.07 2.79
C ASP A 147 -4.27 -5.24 1.89
N TYR A 148 -4.82 -4.45 0.98
CA TYR A 148 -4.05 -3.62 0.05
C TYR A 148 -3.67 -2.24 0.63
N TYR A 149 -3.87 -2.03 1.93
CA TYR A 149 -3.53 -0.80 2.66
C TYR A 149 -2.64 -1.05 3.86
N VAL A 150 -2.75 -2.23 4.50
CA VAL A 150 -1.99 -2.63 5.68
C VAL A 150 -1.60 -4.11 5.65
N VAL A 151 -0.43 -4.42 6.20
CA VAL A 151 0.07 -5.79 6.36
C VAL A 151 -0.69 -6.51 7.49
N GLY A 152 -0.85 -7.84 7.38
CA GLY A 152 -1.34 -8.67 8.46
C GLY A 152 -0.28 -8.86 9.56
N GLY A 153 -0.72 -9.14 10.78
CA GLY A 153 0.13 -9.43 11.93
C GLY A 153 0.01 -8.43 13.07
N SER A 154 0.90 -8.56 14.04
CA SER A 154 0.99 -7.75 15.26
C SER A 154 1.22 -6.26 15.01
N GLY A 155 1.84 -5.90 13.87
CA GLY A 155 2.05 -4.52 13.44
C GLY A 155 0.85 -3.86 12.75
N ARG A 156 -0.27 -4.57 12.59
CA ARG A 156 -1.44 -4.07 11.84
C ARG A 156 -2.14 -2.92 12.57
N VAL A 157 -2.44 -1.85 11.84
CA VAL A 157 -3.25 -0.72 12.32
C VAL A 157 -4.54 -0.65 11.51
N LEU A 158 -5.68 -0.83 12.18
CA LEU A 158 -6.99 -0.73 11.53
C LEU A 158 -7.45 0.73 11.51
N SER A 159 -7.69 1.27 10.32
CA SER A 159 -8.30 2.58 10.19
C SER A 159 -9.82 2.44 10.04
N ASN A 160 -10.56 3.31 10.73
CA ASN A 160 -12.01 3.39 10.63
C ASN A 160 -12.49 3.97 9.29
N ARG A 161 -11.59 4.57 8.51
CA ARG A 161 -11.87 5.17 7.22
C ARG A 161 -10.68 4.97 6.30
N VAL A 162 -10.87 4.23 5.22
CA VAL A 162 -9.88 4.09 4.15
C VAL A 162 -10.46 4.65 2.85
N ARG A 163 -9.62 5.34 2.08
CA ARG A 163 -9.92 5.81 0.73
C ARG A 163 -9.35 4.83 -0.28
N THR A 164 -10.24 4.15 -1.00
CA THR A 164 -9.86 3.29 -2.13
C THR A 164 -9.31 4.13 -3.29
N VAL A 165 -8.59 3.51 -4.23
CA VAL A 165 -8.11 4.22 -5.43
C VAL A 165 -9.30 4.82 -6.20
N LEU A 166 -10.40 4.08 -6.32
CA LEU A 166 -11.63 4.56 -6.91
C LEU A 166 -12.20 5.78 -6.17
N ASP A 167 -12.21 5.77 -4.84
CA ASP A 167 -12.64 6.92 -4.04
C ASP A 167 -11.80 8.16 -4.30
N GLY A 168 -10.47 8.03 -4.40
CA GLY A 168 -9.58 9.17 -4.68
C GLY A 168 -9.76 9.76 -6.07
N LEU A 169 -10.10 8.93 -7.07
CA LEU A 169 -10.39 9.35 -8.44
C LEU A 169 -11.75 10.06 -8.57
N ARG A 170 -12.73 9.73 -7.72
CA ARG A 170 -14.02 10.42 -7.69
C ARG A 170 -13.82 11.90 -7.37
N GLY A 171 -14.59 12.77 -8.04
CA GLY A 171 -14.52 14.22 -7.83
C GLY A 171 -13.29 14.92 -8.43
N ARG A 172 -12.43 14.20 -9.17
CA ARG A 172 -11.28 14.78 -9.91
C ARG A 172 -11.63 15.36 -11.29
N GLY A 173 -12.92 15.40 -11.63
CA GLY A 173 -13.40 15.89 -12.94
C GLY A 173 -13.31 14.86 -14.06
N PHE A 174 -13.15 13.57 -13.74
CA PHE A 174 -13.16 12.47 -14.71
C PHE A 174 -14.56 11.90 -14.91
N ARG A 175 -14.80 11.32 -16.09
CA ARG A 175 -15.93 10.43 -16.35
C ARG A 175 -15.47 9.00 -16.10
N LEU A 176 -15.85 8.40 -14.97
CA LEU A 176 -15.36 7.07 -14.58
C LEU A 176 -16.23 5.95 -15.16
N GLN A 177 -15.61 5.02 -15.88
CA GLN A 177 -16.19 3.76 -16.34
C GLN A 177 -15.63 2.62 -15.48
N VAL A 178 -16.37 2.23 -14.45
CA VAL A 178 -15.84 1.36 -13.38
C VAL A 178 -16.22 -0.10 -13.59
N SER A 179 -15.23 -0.98 -13.51
CA SER A 179 -15.40 -2.43 -13.29
C SER A 179 -14.56 -2.85 -12.09
N SER A 180 -15.20 -3.01 -10.94
CA SER A 180 -14.57 -3.49 -9.69
C SER A 180 -14.52 -5.01 -9.59
N SER A 181 -14.54 -5.71 -10.73
CA SER A 181 -14.46 -7.17 -10.83
C SER A 181 -13.09 -7.60 -11.36
N ASP A 182 -12.67 -8.84 -11.05
CA ASP A 182 -11.50 -9.46 -11.66
C ASP A 182 -11.87 -10.32 -12.87
N ARG A 183 -12.99 -10.03 -13.54
CA ARG A 183 -13.47 -10.82 -14.67
C ARG A 183 -13.05 -10.16 -15.97
N GLU A 184 -12.21 -10.85 -16.73
CA GLU A 184 -11.68 -10.29 -17.98
C GLU A 184 -12.76 -9.88 -18.99
N ARG A 185 -13.90 -10.58 -19.03
CA ARG A 185 -15.02 -10.24 -19.92
C ARG A 185 -15.59 -8.83 -19.71
N ASP A 186 -15.36 -8.22 -18.54
CA ASP A 186 -15.86 -6.90 -18.20
C ASP A 186 -14.93 -5.78 -18.74
N ILE A 187 -13.71 -6.13 -19.17
CA ILE A 187 -12.67 -5.16 -19.59
C ILE A 187 -13.12 -4.37 -20.83
N ASP A 188 -13.55 -5.06 -21.90
CA ASP A 188 -13.89 -4.39 -23.17
C ASP A 188 -15.03 -3.39 -22.96
N ALA A 189 -15.96 -3.72 -22.05
CA ALA A 189 -17.07 -2.83 -21.75
C ALA A 189 -16.63 -1.54 -21.07
N ALA A 190 -15.67 -1.62 -20.15
CA ALA A 190 -15.10 -0.47 -19.47
C ALA A 190 -14.13 0.32 -20.35
N LEU A 191 -13.52 -0.27 -21.38
CA LEU A 191 -12.62 0.44 -22.30
C LEU A 191 -13.35 1.23 -23.41
N ARG A 192 -14.65 1.00 -23.63
CA ARG A 192 -15.39 1.66 -24.72
C ARG A 192 -15.46 3.17 -24.52
N GLY A 193 -14.71 3.90 -25.36
CA GLY A 193 -14.65 5.35 -25.33
C GLY A 193 -13.82 5.90 -24.16
N ALA A 194 -13.00 5.06 -23.52
CA ALA A 194 -12.06 5.50 -22.50
C ALA A 194 -10.87 6.22 -23.14
N ASP A 195 -10.46 7.33 -22.54
CA ASP A 195 -9.25 8.06 -22.94
C ASP A 195 -8.01 7.44 -22.28
N VAL A 196 -8.15 6.88 -21.07
CA VAL A 196 -7.10 6.17 -20.32
C VAL A 196 -7.72 5.01 -19.56
N ALA A 197 -6.99 3.91 -19.43
CA ALA A 197 -7.31 2.81 -18.53
C ALA A 197 -6.44 2.86 -17.26
N ILE A 198 -7.04 2.68 -16.10
CA ILE A 198 -6.35 2.50 -14.82
C ILE A 198 -6.74 1.11 -14.31
N THR A 199 -5.75 0.22 -14.18
CA THR A 199 -5.94 -1.09 -13.56
C THR A 199 -5.17 -1.14 -12.24
N CYS A 200 -5.78 -1.66 -11.18
CA CYS A 200 -5.07 -1.86 -9.91
C CYS A 200 -4.74 -3.33 -9.71
N GLY A 201 -3.50 -3.61 -9.30
CA GLY A 201 -3.05 -4.94 -8.87
C GLY A 201 -2.48 -4.87 -7.47
N GLY A 202 -2.93 -5.76 -6.59
CA GLY A 202 -2.51 -5.81 -5.20
C GLY A 202 -1.74 -7.10 -4.87
N ALA A 203 -1.02 -7.08 -3.76
CA ALA A 203 -0.52 -8.29 -3.09
C ALA A 203 -0.73 -8.15 -1.58
N ARG A 204 -0.98 -9.27 -0.90
CA ARG A 204 -1.16 -9.31 0.56
C ARG A 204 -0.05 -10.13 1.21
N SER A 205 0.30 -9.77 2.43
CA SER A 205 1.26 -10.51 3.26
C SER A 205 0.89 -10.32 4.72
N SER A 206 1.43 -11.19 5.58
CA SER A 206 1.23 -11.15 7.01
C SER A 206 2.43 -11.70 7.75
N GLU A 207 2.59 -11.27 8.99
CA GLU A 207 3.32 -12.05 9.99
C GLU A 207 2.86 -13.52 9.97
N TYR A 208 3.81 -14.42 10.22
CA TYR A 208 3.65 -15.88 10.26
C TYR A 208 3.53 -16.58 8.89
N TYR A 209 3.33 -15.84 7.80
CA TYR A 209 3.14 -16.42 6.47
C TYR A 209 4.00 -15.75 5.41
N ASP A 210 4.95 -16.52 4.87
CA ASP A 210 5.67 -16.13 3.67
C ASP A 210 4.76 -16.29 2.43
N ARG A 211 4.87 -15.34 1.50
CA ARG A 211 4.21 -15.47 0.21
C ARG A 211 4.89 -16.60 -0.59
N THR A 212 4.09 -17.50 -1.14
CA THR A 212 4.59 -18.59 -2.00
C THR A 212 4.96 -18.13 -3.42
N THR A 213 4.60 -16.90 -3.77
CA THR A 213 4.90 -16.24 -5.05
C THR A 213 4.93 -14.72 -4.87
N LEU A 214 5.72 -14.05 -5.70
CA LEU A 214 5.78 -12.58 -5.80
C LEU A 214 4.77 -12.01 -6.82
N ARG A 215 3.92 -12.83 -7.43
CA ARG A 215 2.83 -12.38 -8.32
C ARG A 215 1.81 -11.50 -7.58
N LEU A 216 1.15 -10.62 -8.33
CA LEU A 216 -0.01 -9.88 -7.84
C LEU A 216 -1.25 -10.78 -7.79
N ASP A 217 -2.16 -10.49 -6.87
CA ASP A 217 -3.47 -11.15 -6.75
C ASP A 217 -4.32 -11.00 -8.03
N GLN A 218 -4.07 -9.95 -8.83
CA GLN A 218 -4.77 -9.63 -10.09
C GLN A 218 -3.86 -9.75 -11.32
N ASP A 219 -2.75 -10.48 -11.26
CA ASP A 219 -1.74 -10.46 -12.33
C ASP A 219 -2.31 -10.78 -13.72
N ASP A 220 -3.20 -11.77 -13.82
CA ASP A 220 -3.84 -12.16 -15.09
C ASP A 220 -4.80 -11.07 -15.60
N LEU A 221 -5.57 -10.45 -14.70
CA LEU A 221 -6.44 -9.33 -15.06
C LEU A 221 -5.62 -8.13 -15.56
N VAL A 222 -4.50 -7.82 -14.90
CA VAL A 222 -3.62 -6.73 -15.32
C VAL A 222 -3.10 -7.00 -16.72
N ALA A 223 -2.55 -8.19 -16.98
CA ALA A 223 -2.08 -8.58 -18.31
C ALA A 223 -3.20 -8.49 -19.37
N ALA A 224 -4.38 -9.05 -19.11
CA ALA A 224 -5.52 -8.97 -20.02
C ALA A 224 -5.98 -7.53 -20.26
N SER A 225 -5.97 -6.68 -19.23
CA SER A 225 -6.36 -5.28 -19.35
C SER A 225 -5.40 -4.49 -20.23
N LEU A 226 -4.10 -4.73 -20.10
CA LEU A 226 -3.06 -4.09 -20.88
C LEU A 226 -3.12 -4.51 -22.35
N ALA A 227 -3.28 -5.82 -22.61
CA ALA A 227 -3.43 -6.34 -23.96
C ALA A 227 -4.65 -5.74 -24.68
N ARG A 228 -5.81 -5.70 -24.00
CA ARG A 228 -7.06 -5.14 -24.56
C ARG A 228 -7.00 -3.63 -24.74
N ALA A 229 -6.41 -2.91 -23.78
CA ALA A 229 -6.20 -1.47 -23.88
C ALA A 229 -5.29 -1.14 -25.07
N LYS A 230 -4.20 -1.90 -25.26
CA LYS A 230 -3.32 -1.78 -26.42
C LYS A 230 -4.06 -2.02 -27.73
N SER A 231 -4.86 -3.08 -27.84
CA SER A 231 -5.68 -3.34 -29.04
C SER A 231 -6.71 -2.24 -29.32
N ALA A 232 -7.19 -1.56 -28.29
CA ALA A 232 -8.13 -0.44 -28.40
C ALA A 232 -7.45 0.92 -28.62
N GLY A 233 -6.11 1.00 -28.60
CA GLY A 233 -5.38 2.27 -28.67
C GLY A 233 -5.55 3.15 -27.42
N VAL A 234 -5.92 2.55 -26.28
CA VAL A 234 -6.12 3.25 -25.00
C VAL A 234 -4.84 3.13 -24.17
N PRO A 235 -4.17 4.23 -23.81
CA PRO A 235 -3.03 4.19 -22.91
C PRO A 235 -3.45 3.67 -21.53
N ALA A 236 -2.58 2.90 -20.88
CA ALA A 236 -2.91 2.19 -19.65
C ALA A 236 -1.92 2.47 -18.52
N VAL A 237 -2.47 2.78 -17.34
CA VAL A 237 -1.77 2.99 -16.08
C VAL A 237 -2.03 1.79 -15.18
N VAL A 238 -0.99 1.24 -14.55
CA VAL A 238 -1.15 0.25 -13.50
C VAL A 238 -0.77 0.83 -12.14
N VAL A 239 -1.68 0.73 -11.17
CA VAL A 239 -1.44 1.07 -9.77
C VAL A 239 -1.17 -0.23 -9.00
N VAL A 240 0.01 -0.32 -8.39
CA VAL A 240 0.45 -1.50 -7.65
C VAL A 240 0.38 -1.23 -6.14
N LEU A 241 -0.38 -2.06 -5.41
CA LEU A 241 -0.56 -2.00 -3.96
C LEU A 241 0.09 -3.22 -3.31
N ALA A 242 1.32 -3.10 -2.81
CA ALA A 242 2.10 -4.27 -2.40
C ALA A 242 2.89 -4.05 -1.10
N PRO A 243 3.06 -5.08 -0.25
CA PRO A 243 3.83 -5.01 0.99
C PRO A 243 5.35 -4.93 0.78
N GLY A 244 5.82 -5.12 -0.46
CA GLY A 244 7.24 -5.21 -0.78
C GLY A 244 7.47 -5.67 -2.21
N ALA A 245 8.52 -6.46 -2.44
CA ALA A 245 8.88 -6.94 -3.77
C ALA A 245 7.73 -7.72 -4.43
N VAL A 246 7.54 -7.51 -5.74
CA VAL A 246 6.55 -8.16 -6.58
C VAL A 246 7.10 -8.34 -7.99
N LEU A 247 6.53 -9.29 -8.73
CA LEU A 247 6.79 -9.46 -10.16
C LEU A 247 5.82 -8.59 -10.97
N LEU A 248 6.34 -7.99 -12.03
CA LEU A 248 5.57 -7.18 -12.98
C LEU A 248 5.84 -7.68 -14.41
N PRO A 249 5.46 -8.92 -14.78
CA PRO A 249 5.82 -9.52 -16.06
C PRO A 249 5.29 -8.71 -17.27
N TRP A 250 4.15 -8.06 -17.09
CA TRP A 250 3.46 -7.20 -18.07
C TRP A 250 3.99 -5.75 -18.14
N ARG A 251 5.04 -5.39 -17.37
CA ARG A 251 5.55 -4.00 -17.25
C ARG A 251 5.88 -3.30 -18.57
N ASN A 252 6.22 -4.06 -19.60
CA ASN A 252 6.55 -3.50 -20.91
C ASN A 252 5.30 -3.01 -21.65
N GLU A 253 4.13 -3.57 -21.38
CA GLU A 253 2.86 -3.22 -22.01
C GLU A 253 2.15 -2.02 -21.36
N ALA A 254 2.41 -1.77 -20.07
CA ALA A 254 1.86 -0.60 -19.37
C ALA A 254 2.47 0.70 -19.89
N THR A 255 1.66 1.74 -20.09
CA THR A 255 2.14 3.08 -20.45
C THR A 255 2.75 3.78 -19.22
N ALA A 256 2.13 3.63 -18.06
CA ALA A 256 2.66 4.08 -16.78
C ALA A 256 2.45 3.05 -15.66
N ILE A 257 3.33 3.05 -14.66
CA ILE A 257 3.25 2.15 -13.50
C ILE A 257 3.56 2.96 -12.24
N LEU A 258 2.62 2.97 -11.30
CA LEU A 258 2.76 3.60 -9.99
C LEU A 258 2.74 2.53 -8.90
N LEU A 259 3.83 2.35 -8.17
CA LEU A 259 3.90 1.51 -6.98
C LEU A 259 3.60 2.36 -5.74
N ALA A 260 2.45 2.15 -5.11
CA ALA A 260 2.00 2.90 -3.94
C ALA A 260 2.20 2.14 -2.61
N PHE A 261 2.86 0.98 -2.66
CA PHE A 261 3.08 0.09 -1.50
C PHE A 261 1.79 -0.15 -0.69
N LEU A 262 1.90 -0.21 0.63
CA LEU A 262 0.79 -0.22 1.59
C LEU A 262 0.81 1.11 2.35
N SER A 263 0.16 2.13 1.80
CA SER A 263 0.24 3.51 2.29
C SER A 263 -0.87 3.89 3.29
N GLY A 264 -1.59 2.90 3.81
CA GLY A 264 -2.64 3.09 4.81
C GLY A 264 -3.86 3.87 4.31
N GLN A 265 -4.50 4.61 5.21
CA GLN A 265 -5.87 5.10 5.01
C GLN A 265 -6.10 6.11 3.88
N GLU A 266 -5.08 6.90 3.52
CA GLU A 266 -5.20 7.92 2.46
C GLU A 266 -4.62 7.45 1.12
N THR A 267 -4.36 6.14 0.96
CA THR A 267 -3.76 5.55 -0.25
C THR A 267 -4.45 6.04 -1.53
N GLY A 268 -5.78 5.98 -1.60
CA GLY A 268 -6.51 6.39 -2.80
C GLY A 268 -6.40 7.87 -3.15
N GLU A 269 -6.45 8.74 -2.14
CA GLU A 269 -6.29 10.19 -2.33
C GLU A 269 -4.88 10.55 -2.78
N ALA A 270 -3.87 9.88 -2.21
CA ALA A 270 -2.47 10.05 -2.58
C ALA A 270 -2.21 9.57 -4.02
N VAL A 271 -2.72 8.40 -4.39
CA VAL A 271 -2.65 7.89 -5.77
C VAL A 271 -3.28 8.89 -6.73
N ALA A 272 -4.48 9.40 -6.42
CA ALA A 272 -5.15 10.37 -7.28
C ALA A 272 -4.38 11.70 -7.38
N ASP A 273 -3.72 12.16 -6.30
CA ASP A 273 -2.86 13.36 -6.36
C ASP A 273 -1.68 13.17 -7.30
N VAL A 274 -0.99 12.02 -7.23
CA VAL A 274 0.11 11.70 -8.13
C VAL A 274 -0.37 11.59 -9.57
N LEU A 275 -1.44 10.84 -9.81
CA LEU A 275 -1.96 10.64 -11.17
C LEU A 275 -2.46 11.95 -11.80
N THR A 276 -2.89 12.93 -11.01
CA THR A 276 -3.34 14.25 -11.49
C THR A 276 -2.27 15.33 -11.42
N GLY A 277 -1.04 15.01 -11.01
CA GLY A 277 0.06 15.97 -10.87
C GLY A 277 -0.14 17.00 -9.76
N ARG A 278 -1.07 16.77 -8.83
CA ARG A 278 -1.23 17.59 -7.61
C ARG A 278 -0.14 17.32 -6.58
N ALA A 279 0.53 16.17 -6.68
CA ALA A 279 1.70 15.81 -5.90
C ALA A 279 2.72 15.08 -6.78
N GLU A 280 4.00 15.31 -6.50
CA GLU A 280 5.12 14.61 -7.13
C GLU A 280 5.33 13.24 -6.46
N PRO A 281 5.46 12.12 -7.20
CA PRO A 281 5.90 10.85 -6.66
C PRO A 281 7.41 10.90 -6.35
N GLY A 282 7.73 11.30 -5.12
CA GLY A 282 9.12 11.46 -4.65
C GLY A 282 9.83 10.14 -4.29
N GLY A 283 9.11 9.03 -4.27
CA GLY A 283 9.61 7.75 -3.79
C GLY A 283 10.73 7.17 -4.65
N ARG A 284 11.57 6.36 -4.01
CA ARG A 284 12.56 5.48 -4.64
C ARG A 284 12.38 4.08 -4.08
N LEU A 285 12.71 3.07 -4.88
CA LEU A 285 12.60 1.68 -4.47
C LEU A 285 13.52 1.40 -3.27
N PRO A 286 13.00 0.97 -2.11
CA PRO A 286 13.81 0.53 -0.98
C PRO A 286 14.23 -0.95 -1.11
N VAL A 287 13.68 -1.65 -2.10
CA VAL A 287 13.91 -3.07 -2.38
C VAL A 287 14.06 -3.30 -3.88
N THR A 288 14.84 -4.31 -4.27
CA THR A 288 14.92 -4.75 -5.66
C THR A 288 13.63 -5.45 -6.08
N LEU A 289 13.11 -5.13 -7.27
CA LEU A 289 12.01 -5.86 -7.89
C LEU A 289 12.60 -6.90 -8.87
N PRO A 290 12.44 -8.20 -8.62
CA PRO A 290 12.99 -9.23 -9.50
C PRO A 290 12.28 -9.26 -10.86
N SER A 291 12.95 -9.76 -11.90
CA SER A 291 12.30 -9.94 -13.22
C SER A 291 11.54 -11.25 -13.32
N ALA A 292 12.02 -12.29 -12.62
CA ALA A 292 11.39 -13.60 -12.44
C ALA A 292 11.55 -14.11 -11.01
N GLU A 293 10.73 -15.08 -10.59
CA GLU A 293 10.83 -15.67 -9.24
C GLU A 293 12.24 -16.17 -8.92
N ALA A 294 12.93 -16.76 -9.91
CA ALA A 294 14.28 -17.30 -9.76
C ALA A 294 15.36 -16.23 -9.50
N ASP A 295 15.08 -14.95 -9.77
CA ASP A 295 16.00 -13.84 -9.46
C ASP A 295 15.92 -13.41 -8.00
N ALA A 296 14.89 -13.84 -7.27
CA ALA A 296 14.76 -13.61 -5.84
C ALA A 296 15.60 -14.61 -5.04
N LEU A 297 15.98 -14.24 -3.82
CA LEU A 297 16.57 -15.18 -2.87
C LEU A 297 15.55 -16.30 -2.60
N GLN A 298 15.89 -17.52 -2.99
CA GLN A 298 15.04 -18.67 -2.75
C GLN A 298 15.11 -19.04 -1.27
N PRO A 299 13.99 -19.32 -0.61
CA PRO A 299 14.01 -19.89 0.73
C PRO A 299 14.78 -21.21 0.70
N CYS A 300 15.51 -21.52 1.78
CA CYS A 300 16.18 -22.81 1.91
C CYS A 300 15.14 -23.94 1.73
N PRO A 301 15.46 -25.01 0.98
CA PRO A 301 14.62 -26.20 0.97
C PRO A 301 14.46 -26.66 2.43
N GLY A 302 13.22 -26.73 2.91
CA GLY A 302 12.88 -27.24 4.23
C GLY A 302 13.04 -28.75 4.33
#